data_AF-A0A960HL42-F1
#
_entry.id   AF-A0A960HL42-F1
#
_cell.length_a   1.000
_cell.length_b   1.000
_cell.length_c   1.000
_cell.angle_alpha   90.00
_cell.angle_beta   90.00
_cell.angle_gamma   90.00
#
_symmetry.space_group_name_H-M   'P 1'
#
loop_
_entity.id
_entity.type
_entity.pdbx_description
1 polymer ?
#
loop_
_entity_poly.entity_id
_entity_poly.type
_entity_poly.pdbx_seq_one_letter_code
_entity_poly.pdbx_strand_id
1 'polypeptide(L)' 'MSDFSLKLNEEQEQLKDWLHQFAADVIRPAAEEWDEKEEFPWPIVEEAAKIGLYSVDFVTNAMIADPTGLTMP' A
#
# COMPACT_ATOMS: atom_id res chain seq x y z
N MET A 1 -2.57 21.00 -15.67
CA MET A 1 -3.91 20.64 -15.16
C MET A 1 -4.31 19.41 -15.93
N SER A 2 -4.22 18.23 -15.31
CA SER A 2 -4.86 17.04 -15.86
C SER A 2 -6.37 17.25 -15.79
N ASP A 3 -7.09 16.93 -16.87
CA ASP A 3 -8.55 16.92 -16.84
C ASP A 3 -9.03 15.90 -15.80
N PHE A 4 -10.18 16.16 -15.18
CA PHE A 4 -10.79 15.22 -14.24
C PHE A 4 -11.03 13.86 -14.91
N SER A 5 -10.56 12.79 -14.25
CA SER A 5 -10.68 11.41 -14.71
C SER A 5 -10.94 10.49 -13.52
N LEU A 6 -11.78 9.47 -13.73
CA LEU A 6 -12.00 8.38 -12.76
C LEU A 6 -11.04 7.19 -12.97
N LYS A 7 -10.20 7.25 -14.00
CA LYS A 7 -9.18 6.23 -14.25
C LYS A 7 -7.94 6.54 -13.43
N LEU A 8 -7.36 5.50 -12.83
CA LEU A 8 -6.01 5.57 -12.29
C LEU A 8 -5.02 5.82 -13.42
N ASN A 9 -3.95 6.56 -13.11
CA ASN A 9 -2.81 6.64 -14.02
C ASN A 9 -1.93 5.38 -13.89
N GLU A 10 -0.94 5.24 -14.77
CA GLU A 10 -0.07 4.06 -14.81
C GLU A 10 0.69 3.82 -13.49
N GLU A 11 1.18 4.89 -12.84
CA GLU A 11 1.89 4.81 -11.56
C GLU A 11 0.96 4.32 -10.43
N GLN A 12 -0.26 4.82 -10.40
CA GLN A 12 -1.29 4.40 -9.43
C GLN A 12 -1.75 2.96 -9.66
N GLU A 13 -1.89 2.53 -10.92
CA GLU A 13 -2.20 1.13 -11.25
C GLU A 13 -1.07 0.20 -10.80
N GLN A 14 0.19 0.57 -11.09
CA GLN A 14 1.36 -0.19 -10.68
C GLN A 14 1.47 -0.30 -9.15
N LEU A 15 1.24 0.81 -8.44
CA LEU A 15 1.22 0.82 -6.99
C LEU A 15 0.11 -0.07 -6.43
N LYS A 16 -1.11 0.04 -6.95
CA LYS A 16 -2.26 -0.77 -6.54
C LYS A 16 -1.95 -2.26 -6.72
N ASP A 17 -1.40 -2.65 -7.86
CA ASP A 17 -1.08 -4.04 -8.17
C ASP A 17 0.05 -4.57 -7.27
N TRP A 18 1.09 -3.77 -7.00
CA TRP A 18 2.17 -4.12 -6.08
C TRP A 18 1.69 -4.32 -4.64
N LEU A 19 0.87 -3.39 -4.13
CA LEU A 19 0.24 -3.50 -2.80
C LEU A 19 -0.69 -4.72 -2.71
N HIS A 20 -1.46 -4.98 -3.77
CA HIS A 20 -2.34 -6.14 -3.83
C HIS A 20 -1.56 -7.45 -3.76
N GLN A 21 -0.44 -7.53 -4.47
CA GLN A 21 0.42 -8.71 -4.45
C GLN A 21 1.00 -8.96 -3.05
N PHE A 22 1.52 -7.92 -2.38
CA PHE A 22 1.98 -8.03 -0.99
C PHE A 22 0.85 -8.52 -0.05
N ALA A 23 -0.35 -7.96 -0.19
CA ALA A 23 -1.48 -8.38 0.63
C ALA A 23 -1.90 -9.83 0.36
N ALA A 24 -1.87 -10.28 -0.91
CA ALA A 24 -2.20 -11.65 -1.29
C ALA A 24 -1.18 -12.67 -0.78
N ASP A 25 0.11 -12.32 -0.79
CA ASP A 25 1.19 -13.25 -0.46
C ASP A 25 1.57 -13.25 1.03
N VAL A 26 1.40 -12.12 1.73
CA VAL A 26 1.87 -11.96 3.12
C VAL A 26 0.71 -11.81 4.10
N ILE A 27 -0.26 -10.94 3.81
CA ILE A 27 -1.35 -10.63 4.75
C ILE A 27 -2.41 -11.73 4.74
N ARG A 28 -2.95 -12.08 3.56
CA ARG A 28 -4.06 -13.03 3.42
C ARG A 28 -3.77 -14.41 4.02
N PRO A 29 -2.58 -15.02 3.84
CA PRO A 29 -2.31 -16.34 4.41
C PRO A 29 -2.24 -16.34 5.93
N ALA A 30 -1.88 -15.22 6.55
CA ALA A 30 -1.75 -15.09 8.00
C ALA A 30 -3.01 -14.51 8.67
N ALA A 31 -4.00 -14.07 7.90
CA ALA A 31 -5.14 -13.29 8.40
C ALA A 31 -5.94 -14.02 9.49
N GLU A 32 -6.25 -15.31 9.29
CA GLU A 32 -7.00 -16.12 10.25
C GLU A 32 -6.24 -16.33 11.57
N GLU A 33 -4.93 -16.62 11.49
CA GLU A 33 -4.08 -16.79 12.68
C GLU A 33 -4.02 -15.52 13.54
N TRP A 34 -3.89 -14.35 12.90
CA TRP A 34 -3.83 -13.08 13.63
C TRP A 34 -5.19 -12.63 14.15
N ASP A 35 -6.29 -12.99 13.48
CA ASP A 35 -7.66 -12.80 13.98
C ASP A 35 -7.88 -13.61 15.26
N GLU A 36 -7.54 -14.91 15.26
CA GLU A 36 -7.67 -15.78 16.44
C GLU A 36 -6.80 -15.34 17.63
N LYS A 37 -5.62 -14.79 17.36
CA LYS A 37 -4.69 -14.31 18.41
C LYS A 37 -5.13 -12.99 19.04
N GLU A 38 -5.95 -12.20 18.35
CA GLU A 38 -6.33 -10.83 18.76
C GLU A 38 -5.12 -9.92 19.09
N GLU A 39 -3.99 -10.14 18.40
CA GLU A 39 -2.74 -9.42 18.61
C GLU A 39 -2.35 -8.57 17.39
N PHE A 40 -1.52 -7.54 17.63
CA PHE A 40 -1.00 -6.73 16.54
C PHE A 40 0.09 -7.49 15.76
N PRO A 41 -0.02 -7.62 14.42
CA PRO A 41 0.86 -8.47 13.62
C PRO A 41 2.20 -7.77 13.30
N TRP A 42 3.02 -7.53 14.31
CA TRP A 42 4.35 -6.92 14.17
C TRP A 42 5.21 -7.54 13.05
N PRO A 43 5.27 -8.88 12.89
CA PRO A 43 6.06 -9.48 11.81
C PRO A 43 5.62 -9.03 10.41
N ILE A 44 4.31 -8.88 10.18
CA ILE A 44 3.78 -8.43 8.88
C ILE A 44 4.13 -6.95 8.64
N VAL A 45 4.04 -6.12 9.68
CA VAL A 45 4.39 -4.69 9.61
C VAL A 45 5.88 -4.51 9.33
N GLU A 46 6.74 -5.35 9.92
CA GLU A 46 8.17 -5.36 9.62
C GLU A 46 8.44 -5.74 8.15
N GLU A 47 7.72 -6.70 7.58
CA GLU A 47 7.83 -7.01 6.15
C GLU A 47 7.36 -5.85 5.27
N ALA A 48 6.25 -5.20 5.62
CA ALA A 48 5.78 -3.99 4.93
C ALA A 48 6.82 -2.85 4.98
N ALA A 49 7.52 -2.69 6.11
CA ALA A 49 8.60 -1.73 6.25
C ALA A 49 9.80 -2.06 5.34
N LYS A 50 10.18 -3.34 5.25
CA LYS A 50 11.30 -3.80 4.41
C LYS A 50 11.07 -3.55 2.93
N ILE A 51 9.84 -3.69 2.45
CA ILE A 51 9.49 -3.41 1.05
C ILE A 51 9.31 -1.90 0.77
N GLY A 52 9.43 -1.05 1.79
CA GLY A 52 9.47 0.40 1.62
C GLY A 52 8.13 1.12 1.79
N LEU A 53 7.07 0.46 2.25
CA LEU A 53 5.74 1.07 2.41
C LEU A 53 5.69 2.23 3.43
N TYR A 54 6.67 2.29 4.33
CA TYR A 54 6.81 3.38 5.30
C TYR A 54 8.03 4.27 5.02
N SER A 55 8.61 4.18 3.83
CA SER A 55 9.78 4.97 3.46
C SER A 55 9.41 6.43 3.22
N VAL A 56 10.39 7.32 3.41
CA VAL A 56 10.24 8.75 3.07
C VAL A 56 9.91 8.92 1.58
N ASP A 57 10.48 8.08 0.71
CA ASP A 57 10.21 8.09 -0.72
C ASP A 57 8.74 7.78 -1.02
N PHE A 58 8.20 6.71 -0.43
CA PHE A 58 6.79 6.35 -0.56
C PHE A 58 5.88 7.51 -0.12
N VAL A 59 6.12 8.07 1.07
CA VAL A 59 5.32 9.18 1.60
C VAL A 59 5.42 10.42 0.71
N THR A 60 6.61 10.73 0.19
CA THR A 60 6.82 11.88 -0.71
C THR A 60 6.05 11.71 -2.01
N ASN A 61 6.16 10.53 -2.64
CA ASN A 61 5.46 10.25 -3.89
C ASN A 61 3.94 10.27 -3.69
N ALA A 62 3.47 9.67 -2.59
CA ALA A 62 2.05 9.53 -2.33
C ALA A 62 1.34 10.82 -1.87
N MET A 63 2.02 11.68 -1.11
CA MET A 63 1.39 12.89 -0.53
C MET A 63 1.76 14.19 -1.25
N ILE A 64 2.95 14.26 -1.85
CA ILE A 64 3.46 15.51 -2.46
C ILE A 64 3.42 15.41 -3.99
N ALA A 65 3.81 14.28 -4.56
CA ALA A 65 3.94 14.14 -6.02
C ALA A 65 2.64 13.80 -6.73
N ASP A 66 1.65 13.17 -6.05
CA ASP A 66 0.35 12.85 -6.64
C ASP A 66 -0.65 14.03 -6.54
N PRO A 67 -0.92 14.78 -7.63
CA PRO A 67 -1.86 15.89 -7.61
C PRO A 67 -3.32 15.44 -7.51
N THR A 68 -3.61 14.15 -7.70
CA THR A 68 -4.97 13.61 -7.64
C THR A 68 -5.38 13.26 -6.21
N GLY A 69 -4.41 13.07 -5.30
CA GLY A 69 -4.65 12.64 -3.92
C GLY A 69 -5.19 11.22 -3.78
N LEU A 70 -5.18 10.40 -4.85
CA LEU A 70 -5.72 9.03 -4.81
C LEU A 70 -4.74 8.04 -4.18
N THR A 71 -3.45 8.38 -4.13
CA THR A 71 -2.41 7.48 -3.62
C THR A 71 -2.44 7.31 -2.10
N MET A 72 -2.85 8.34 -1.36
CA MET A 72 -3.05 8.31 0.10
C MET A 72 -4.38 9.01 0.44
N PRO A 73 -5.49 8.25 0.50
CA PRO A 73 -6.82 8.80 0.82
C PRO A 73 -7.00 9.15 2.31
#